data_AF-A0A2B7ZU34-F1
#
_entry.id   AF-A0A2B7ZU34-F1
#
_cell.length_a   1.000
_cell.length_b   1.000
_cell.length_c   1.000
_cell.angle_alpha   90.00
_cell.angle_beta   90.00
_cell.angle_gamma   90.00
#
_symmetry.space_group_name_H-M   'P 1'
#
loop_
_entity.id
_entity.type
_entity.pdbx_description
1 polymer ?
#
loop_
_entity_poly.entity_id
_entity_poly.type
_entity_poly.pdbx_seq_one_letter_code
_entity_poly.pdbx_strand_id
1 'polypeptide(L)'
;MTYALYFKPNYFSFMKMNYFFRVAIFLFLSGGSVWAQQRITCTYCTAGGTAYSVAPVNIPLSGGANSGNIALTGTTANQYSVFELTGAGNATLSGIISGTSGLIIQSSPSGTGSQLFNGVNTYTGETTVSSGKLGGTGSIASSSVTVGSGGAIFGGTGAGNNGTFTVGRLTFAAAGSKLEVYANRLGNTLTNTVSAVRLGANSNMPLVAPFGGVISVMDPINGSEGTYTVIATSQPLPSADFTLGTNNSGRCIRIIKTPGVGIQLQVSG
;
A
#
# COMPACT_ATOMS: atom_id res chain seq x y z
N MET A 1 -21.25 -2.79 -40.68
CA MET A 1 -22.38 -3.07 -39.76
C MET A 1 -21.81 -3.04 -38.36
N THR A 2 -22.11 -1.99 -37.61
CA THR A 2 -21.57 -1.74 -36.27
C THR A 2 -22.52 -2.36 -35.25
N TYR A 3 -22.11 -3.41 -34.57
CA TYR A 3 -22.92 -4.03 -33.51
C TYR A 3 -22.56 -3.37 -32.17
N ALA A 4 -23.46 -2.54 -31.65
CA ALA A 4 -23.40 -2.08 -30.27
C ALA A 4 -24.17 -3.06 -29.38
N LEU A 5 -23.48 -3.71 -28.44
CA LEU A 5 -24.12 -4.53 -27.41
C LEU A 5 -24.64 -3.61 -26.30
N TYR A 6 -25.96 -3.42 -26.28
CA TYR A 6 -26.67 -2.64 -25.27
C TYR A 6 -27.04 -3.56 -24.10
N PHE A 7 -26.42 -3.41 -22.93
CA PHE A 7 -26.85 -4.10 -21.72
C PHE A 7 -27.87 -3.25 -20.97
N LYS A 8 -29.11 -3.75 -20.89
CA LYS A 8 -30.19 -3.19 -20.09
C LYS A 8 -29.96 -3.60 -18.62
N PRO A 9 -29.90 -2.67 -17.65
CA PRO A 9 -29.73 -3.03 -16.25
C PRO A 9 -31.09 -3.54 -15.73
N ASN A 10 -31.31 -4.85 -15.76
CA ASN A 10 -32.40 -5.45 -15.01
C ASN A 10 -31.88 -5.81 -13.61
N TYR A 11 -32.53 -5.24 -12.60
CA TYR A 11 -32.30 -5.48 -11.17
C TYR A 11 -32.33 -6.98 -10.86
N PHE A 12 -31.17 -7.58 -10.65
CA PHE A 12 -31.06 -8.93 -10.07
C PHE A 12 -30.72 -8.80 -8.59
N SER A 13 -31.72 -9.01 -7.74
CA SER A 13 -31.54 -9.19 -6.30
C SER A 13 -30.84 -10.52 -6.04
N PHE A 14 -29.60 -10.48 -5.55
CA PHE A 14 -28.91 -11.71 -5.12
C PHE A 14 -29.32 -12.09 -3.70
N MET A 15 -30.14 -13.14 -3.61
CA MET A 15 -30.30 -13.93 -2.39
C MET A 15 -29.01 -14.69 -2.08
N LYS A 16 -28.69 -14.76 -0.78
CA LYS A 16 -27.54 -15.47 -0.17
C LYS A 16 -27.31 -16.86 -0.78
N MET A 17 -26.14 -17.06 -1.40
CA MET A 17 -25.50 -18.38 -1.48
C MET A 17 -23.99 -18.22 -1.62
N ASN A 18 -23.26 -18.79 -0.67
CA ASN A 18 -21.81 -18.80 -0.57
C ASN A 18 -21.18 -19.59 -1.72
N TYR A 19 -20.86 -18.95 -2.85
CA TYR A 19 -19.92 -19.49 -3.83
C TYR A 19 -19.12 -18.35 -4.48
N PHE A 20 -17.79 -18.50 -4.48
CA PHE A 20 -16.82 -17.59 -5.10
C PHE A 20 -17.19 -17.28 -6.56
N PHE A 21 -17.61 -16.05 -6.86
CA PHE A 21 -17.86 -15.62 -8.23
C PHE A 21 -16.57 -15.04 -8.84
N ARG A 22 -15.88 -15.83 -9.67
CA ARG A 22 -14.83 -15.33 -10.56
C ARG A 22 -15.46 -14.90 -11.88
N VAL A 23 -15.65 -13.59 -12.10
CA VAL A 23 -15.94 -13.08 -13.45
C VAL A 23 -14.60 -12.90 -14.17
N ALA A 24 -14.19 -13.93 -14.91
CA ALA A 24 -13.08 -13.84 -15.86
C ALA A 24 -13.65 -13.49 -17.24
N ILE A 25 -13.57 -12.23 -17.65
CA ILE A 25 -13.76 -11.85 -19.06
C ILE A 25 -12.44 -12.12 -19.76
N PHE A 26 -12.31 -13.28 -20.41
CA PHE A 26 -11.24 -13.56 -21.37
C PHE A 26 -11.72 -13.15 -22.77
N LEU A 27 -11.24 -12.01 -23.27
CA LEU A 27 -11.24 -11.77 -24.72
C LEU A 27 -9.99 -12.43 -25.31
N PHE A 28 -10.15 -13.57 -25.97
CA PHE A 28 -9.11 -14.11 -26.84
C PHE A 28 -9.11 -13.33 -28.15
N LEU A 29 -8.19 -12.38 -28.29
CA LEU A 29 -7.75 -11.89 -29.61
C LEU A 29 -6.35 -12.43 -29.83
N SER A 30 -6.22 -13.27 -30.85
CA SER A 30 -4.97 -13.87 -31.29
C SER A 30 -3.96 -12.80 -31.71
N GLY A 31 -2.72 -12.91 -31.21
CA GLY A 31 -1.55 -12.35 -31.89
C GLY A 31 -0.85 -11.13 -31.30
N GLY A 32 -1.13 -10.73 -30.06
CA GLY A 32 -0.34 -9.68 -29.40
C GLY A 32 -0.24 -9.89 -27.89
N SER A 33 0.93 -9.66 -27.31
CA SER A 33 1.15 -9.66 -25.85
C SER A 33 0.32 -8.56 -25.19
N VAL A 34 -0.94 -8.86 -24.87
CA VAL A 34 -1.83 -7.97 -24.13
C VAL A 34 -1.68 -8.26 -22.63
N TRP A 35 -1.09 -7.33 -21.90
CA TRP A 35 -1.14 -7.32 -20.45
C TRP A 35 -2.60 -7.18 -20.03
N ALA A 36 -3.24 -8.29 -19.67
CA ALA A 36 -4.62 -8.27 -19.18
C ALA A 36 -4.65 -7.52 -17.84
N GLN A 37 -5.00 -6.23 -17.86
CA GLN A 37 -5.34 -5.50 -16.64
C GLN A 37 -6.68 -6.03 -16.12
N GLN A 38 -6.67 -6.61 -14.92
CA GLN A 38 -7.90 -7.03 -14.28
C GLN A 38 -8.65 -5.76 -13.82
N ARG A 39 -9.79 -5.46 -14.44
CA ARG A 39 -10.70 -4.42 -13.95
C ARG A 39 -11.49 -5.01 -12.78
N ILE A 40 -11.00 -4.83 -11.55
CA ILE A 40 -11.84 -4.97 -10.36
C ILE A 40 -12.71 -3.72 -10.27
N THR A 41 -13.84 -3.72 -10.96
CA THR A 41 -14.90 -2.73 -10.73
C THR A 41 -15.87 -3.35 -9.73
N CYS A 42 -15.62 -3.19 -8.44
CA CYS A 42 -16.64 -3.49 -7.44
C CYS A 42 -17.47 -2.23 -7.17
N THR A 43 -18.34 -1.89 -8.12
CA THR A 43 -19.47 -1.03 -7.84
C THR A 43 -20.50 -1.95 -7.19
N TYR A 44 -20.78 -1.78 -5.89
CA TYR A 44 -21.65 -2.65 -5.05
C TYR A 44 -21.01 -3.91 -4.46
N CYS A 45 -19.82 -3.82 -3.84
CA CYS A 45 -19.46 -4.75 -2.75
C CYS A 45 -20.35 -4.45 -1.52
N THR A 46 -21.66 -4.62 -1.67
CA THR A 46 -22.62 -4.62 -0.58
C THR A 46 -22.68 -6.04 -0.05
N ALA A 47 -22.28 -6.25 1.21
CA ALA A 47 -22.70 -7.44 1.93
C ALA A 47 -24.23 -7.45 1.91
N GLY A 48 -24.81 -8.38 1.15
CA GLY A 48 -26.24 -8.43 0.91
C GLY A 48 -27.02 -8.52 2.22
N GLY A 49 -28.02 -7.63 2.33
CA GLY A 49 -29.28 -7.87 3.05
C GLY A 49 -29.19 -8.15 4.54
N THR A 50 -29.59 -7.16 5.34
CA THR A 50 -30.17 -7.32 6.68
C THR A 50 -29.55 -8.43 7.54
N ALA A 51 -28.35 -8.18 8.06
CA ALA A 51 -27.89 -8.57 9.40
C ALA A 51 -26.41 -8.22 9.53
N TYR A 52 -26.09 -7.32 10.48
CA TYR A 52 -24.88 -7.35 11.31
C TYR A 52 -23.76 -8.30 10.82
N SER A 53 -22.89 -7.85 9.92
CA SER A 53 -21.57 -8.45 9.76
C SER A 53 -20.54 -7.51 10.39
N VAL A 54 -20.16 -7.81 11.64
CA VAL A 54 -18.99 -7.23 12.31
C VAL A 54 -17.67 -7.86 11.82
N ALA A 55 -17.74 -8.79 10.87
CA ALA A 55 -16.60 -9.45 10.28
C ALA A 55 -16.06 -8.61 9.10
N PRO A 56 -14.73 -8.52 8.92
CA PRO A 56 -14.16 -7.82 7.80
C PRO A 56 -14.54 -8.45 6.45
N VAL A 57 -14.77 -7.62 5.44
CA VAL A 57 -14.97 -8.08 4.06
C VAL A 57 -13.61 -8.43 3.46
N ASN A 58 -13.36 -9.71 3.13
CA ASN A 58 -12.11 -10.12 2.51
C ASN A 58 -12.11 -9.85 1.00
N ILE A 59 -11.08 -9.17 0.52
CA ILE A 59 -10.79 -8.94 -0.90
C ILE A 59 -9.48 -9.67 -1.19
N PRO A 60 -9.55 -10.94 -1.63
CA PRO A 60 -8.35 -11.70 -1.94
C PRO A 60 -7.73 -11.19 -3.25
N LEU A 61 -6.45 -10.83 -3.19
CA LEU A 61 -5.62 -10.53 -4.34
C LEU A 61 -4.53 -11.61 -4.48
N SER A 62 -4.29 -12.05 -5.71
CA SER A 62 -3.27 -13.05 -6.03
C SER A 62 -2.22 -12.46 -6.96
N GLY A 63 -1.70 -11.30 -6.56
CA GLY A 63 -0.81 -10.50 -7.39
C GLY A 63 -1.48 -9.85 -8.62
N GLY A 64 -0.68 -9.19 -9.44
CA GLY A 64 -1.11 -8.61 -10.73
C GLY A 64 -1.48 -7.13 -10.68
N ALA A 65 -1.77 -6.55 -11.85
CA ALA A 65 -2.13 -5.14 -11.99
C ALA A 65 -3.65 -4.96 -12.11
N ASN A 66 -4.22 -4.22 -11.16
CA ASN A 66 -5.63 -3.89 -11.05
C ASN A 66 -5.84 -2.39 -11.23
N SER A 67 -6.68 -1.99 -12.18
CA SER A 67 -6.89 -0.57 -12.51
C SER A 67 -8.31 -0.08 -12.25
N GLY A 68 -9.17 -0.92 -11.70
CA GLY A 68 -10.54 -0.54 -11.34
C GLY A 68 -10.61 0.21 -10.01
N ASN A 69 -11.58 1.12 -9.90
CA ASN A 69 -11.89 1.81 -8.65
C ASN A 69 -12.59 0.85 -7.68
N ILE A 70 -12.33 1.03 -6.38
CA ILE A 70 -12.92 0.26 -5.29
C ILE A 70 -13.64 1.24 -4.36
N ALA A 71 -14.91 0.96 -4.05
CA ALA A 71 -15.67 1.74 -3.08
C ALA A 71 -15.86 0.94 -1.78
N LEU A 72 -15.32 1.45 -0.68
CA LEU A 72 -15.43 0.92 0.68
C LEU A 72 -16.67 1.53 1.35
N THR A 73 -17.85 1.02 1.01
CA THR A 73 -19.11 1.49 1.59
C THR A 73 -19.49 0.64 2.80
N GLY A 74 -19.26 1.17 4.00
CA GLY A 74 -19.82 0.62 5.24
C GLY A 74 -21.18 1.24 5.56
N THR A 75 -22.12 0.46 6.06
CA THR A 75 -23.44 0.94 6.50
C THR A 75 -23.42 1.47 7.95
N THR A 76 -22.28 1.40 8.64
CA THR A 76 -22.05 1.83 10.03
C THR A 76 -20.58 2.22 10.26
N ALA A 77 -20.30 3.01 11.31
CA ALA A 77 -19.02 3.72 11.55
C ALA A 77 -17.79 2.86 11.92
N ASN A 78 -17.80 1.54 11.72
CA ASN A 78 -16.68 0.68 12.15
C ASN A 78 -16.53 -0.63 11.34
N GLN A 79 -16.77 -0.58 10.03
CA GLN A 79 -16.51 -1.72 9.14
C GLN A 79 -15.14 -1.60 8.47
N TYR A 80 -14.37 -2.68 8.52
CA TYR A 80 -13.06 -2.81 7.87
C TYR A 80 -13.18 -3.74 6.66
N SER A 81 -12.46 -3.41 5.58
CA SER A 81 -12.18 -4.36 4.51
C SER A 81 -10.78 -4.93 4.69
N VAL A 82 -10.64 -6.24 4.55
CA VAL A 82 -9.36 -6.91 4.57
C VAL A 82 -8.87 -7.06 3.14
N PHE A 83 -7.66 -6.57 2.87
CA PHE A 83 -6.93 -6.86 1.64
C PHE A 83 -5.91 -7.94 1.92
N GLU A 84 -6.19 -9.13 1.40
CA GLU A 84 -5.35 -10.31 1.61
C GLU A 84 -4.54 -10.64 0.35
N LEU A 85 -3.22 -10.77 0.50
CA LEU A 85 -2.39 -11.40 -0.53
C LEU A 85 -2.26 -12.89 -0.27
N THR A 86 -2.77 -13.70 -1.19
CA THR A 86 -2.77 -15.16 -1.04
C THR A 86 -1.53 -15.86 -1.62
N GLY A 87 -0.66 -15.12 -2.31
CA GLY A 87 0.59 -15.63 -2.89
C GLY A 87 1.79 -14.72 -2.64
N ALA A 88 2.96 -15.09 -3.18
CA ALA A 88 4.20 -14.34 -3.02
C ALA A 88 4.34 -13.12 -3.96
N GLY A 89 3.42 -12.94 -4.90
CA GLY A 89 3.46 -11.84 -5.88
C GLY A 89 2.95 -10.51 -5.33
N ASN A 90 3.34 -9.42 -5.96
CA ASN A 90 2.83 -8.08 -5.67
C ASN A 90 1.50 -7.85 -6.39
N ALA A 91 0.53 -7.24 -5.72
CA ALA A 91 -0.68 -6.74 -6.37
C ALA A 91 -0.65 -5.22 -6.42
N THR A 92 -0.90 -4.67 -7.61
CA THR A 92 -0.96 -3.24 -7.87
C THR A 92 -2.41 -2.80 -8.02
N LEU A 93 -2.78 -1.73 -7.34
CA LEU A 93 -4.07 -1.07 -7.42
C LEU A 93 -3.84 0.37 -7.91
N SER A 94 -4.13 0.60 -9.19
CA SER A 94 -3.95 1.89 -9.85
C SER A 94 -5.23 2.74 -9.87
N GLY A 95 -6.37 2.11 -9.61
CA GLY A 95 -7.64 2.82 -9.43
C GLY A 95 -7.72 3.55 -8.08
N ILE A 96 -8.78 4.34 -7.91
CA ILE A 96 -9.07 5.06 -6.66
C ILE A 96 -9.82 4.13 -5.72
N ILE A 97 -9.32 3.98 -4.48
CA ILE A 97 -10.07 3.43 -3.36
C ILE A 97 -10.77 4.59 -2.64
N SER A 98 -12.09 4.52 -2.49
CA SER A 98 -12.93 5.57 -1.89
C SER A 98 -13.85 5.01 -0.81
N GLY A 99 -14.57 5.88 -0.07
CA GLY A 99 -15.57 5.45 0.92
C GLY A 99 -15.18 5.74 2.37
N THR A 100 -15.93 5.21 3.33
CA THR A 100 -15.78 5.56 4.76
C THR A 100 -15.18 4.44 5.60
N SER A 101 -15.21 3.21 5.10
CA SER A 101 -14.68 2.04 5.81
C SER A 101 -13.16 2.04 5.91
N GLY A 102 -12.65 1.41 6.97
CA GLY A 102 -11.22 1.20 7.17
C GLY A 102 -10.68 0.03 6.34
N LEU A 103 -9.35 -0.09 6.31
CA LEU A 103 -8.63 -1.17 5.63
C LEU A 103 -7.75 -1.93 6.62
N ILE A 104 -7.70 -3.24 6.47
CA ILE A 104 -6.71 -4.09 7.12
C ILE A 104 -5.90 -4.77 6.01
N ILE A 105 -4.60 -4.52 5.98
CA ILE A 105 -3.67 -5.23 5.11
C ILE A 105 -3.14 -6.42 5.89
N GLN A 106 -3.30 -7.60 5.30
CA GLN A 106 -2.71 -8.83 5.82
C GLN A 106 -2.18 -9.65 4.65
N SER A 107 -1.01 -10.26 4.82
CA SER A 107 -0.55 -11.29 3.89
C SER A 107 -0.87 -12.66 4.44
N SER A 108 -1.22 -13.58 3.55
CA SER A 108 -1.34 -15.00 3.86
C SER A 108 -0.01 -15.50 4.48
N PRO A 109 -0.04 -16.51 5.37
CA PRO A 109 1.17 -17.09 5.96
C PRO A 109 2.24 -17.55 4.95
N SER A 110 1.86 -17.80 3.70
CA SER A 110 2.76 -18.20 2.60
C SER A 110 3.19 -17.04 1.68
N GLY A 111 2.68 -15.82 1.90
CA GLY A 111 2.87 -14.67 1.02
C GLY A 111 3.89 -13.65 1.56
N THR A 112 4.86 -13.28 0.73
CA THR A 112 5.81 -12.17 0.98
C THR A 112 5.52 -10.93 0.12
N GLY A 113 4.43 -10.97 -0.65
CA GLY A 113 4.05 -9.95 -1.61
C GLY A 113 3.63 -8.62 -0.98
N SER A 114 3.53 -7.60 -1.83
CA SER A 114 3.13 -6.24 -1.44
C SER A 114 1.82 -5.80 -2.08
N GLN A 115 1.02 -5.06 -1.32
CA GLN A 115 -0.13 -4.31 -1.84
C GLN A 115 0.36 -2.91 -2.24
N LEU A 116 0.32 -2.60 -3.54
CA LEU A 116 0.79 -1.33 -4.10
C LEU A 116 -0.38 -0.43 -4.45
N PHE A 117 -0.55 0.67 -3.72
CA PHE A 117 -1.60 1.65 -3.94
C PHE A 117 -1.02 2.82 -4.76
N ASN A 118 -1.27 2.81 -6.07
CA ASN A 118 -0.75 3.80 -7.01
C ASN A 118 -1.76 4.88 -7.39
N GLY A 119 -3.03 4.71 -7.04
CA GLY A 119 -4.06 5.73 -7.19
C GLY A 119 -4.04 6.80 -6.08
N VAL A 120 -4.77 7.89 -6.31
CA VAL A 120 -5.08 8.91 -5.30
C VAL A 120 -6.33 8.45 -4.56
N ASN A 121 -6.15 7.74 -3.45
CA ASN A 121 -7.25 7.18 -2.68
C ASN A 121 -7.90 8.24 -1.78
N THR A 122 -9.21 8.16 -1.64
CA THR A 122 -10.06 9.14 -0.93
C THR A 122 -10.90 8.51 0.17
N TYR A 123 -10.63 7.24 0.52
CA TYR A 123 -11.29 6.65 1.67
C TYR A 123 -10.85 7.35 2.97
N THR A 124 -11.74 7.37 3.97
CA THR A 124 -11.50 8.10 5.23
C THR A 124 -11.27 7.19 6.43
N GLY A 125 -11.59 5.91 6.32
CA GLY A 125 -11.33 4.95 7.39
C GLY A 125 -9.83 4.71 7.61
N GLU A 126 -9.46 4.29 8.81
CA GLU A 126 -8.07 4.00 9.16
C GLU A 126 -7.53 2.78 8.38
N THR A 127 -6.22 2.75 8.12
CA THR A 127 -5.53 1.60 7.53
C THR A 127 -4.64 0.94 8.56
N THR A 128 -4.83 -0.36 8.80
CA THR A 128 -3.95 -1.16 9.66
C THR A 128 -3.17 -2.14 8.81
N VAL A 129 -1.84 -2.08 8.84
CA VAL A 129 -0.95 -3.08 8.24
C VAL A 129 -0.62 -4.11 9.31
N SER A 130 -1.50 -5.10 9.48
CA SER A 130 -1.36 -6.14 10.48
C SER A 130 -0.21 -7.10 10.15
N SER A 131 -0.11 -7.49 8.88
CA SER A 131 0.99 -8.29 8.34
C SER A 131 1.24 -7.98 6.86
N GLY A 132 2.44 -8.29 6.38
CA GLY A 132 2.80 -8.06 4.99
C GLY A 132 3.18 -6.63 4.71
N LYS A 133 3.08 -6.21 3.44
CA LYS A 133 3.64 -4.93 2.98
C LYS A 133 2.60 -4.07 2.27
N LEU A 134 2.56 -2.80 2.65
CA LEU A 134 1.80 -1.75 1.98
C LEU A 134 2.78 -0.73 1.38
N GLY A 135 2.66 -0.45 0.09
CA GLY A 135 3.45 0.60 -0.55
C GLY A 135 2.74 1.20 -1.74
N GLY A 136 3.49 1.90 -2.57
CA GLY A 136 2.97 2.50 -3.79
C GLY A 136 3.56 3.87 -4.10
N THR A 137 3.07 4.44 -5.19
CA THR A 137 3.38 5.81 -5.62
C THR A 137 2.21 6.77 -5.44
N GLY A 138 1.06 6.23 -5.00
CA GLY A 138 -0.17 6.98 -4.82
C GLY A 138 -0.28 7.63 -3.44
N SER A 139 -1.52 7.88 -3.02
CA SER A 139 -1.79 8.52 -1.73
C SER A 139 -2.98 7.92 -0.98
N ILE A 140 -2.88 7.92 0.35
CA ILE A 140 -3.94 7.68 1.34
C ILE A 140 -3.91 8.82 2.39
N ALA A 141 -3.79 10.06 1.89
CA ALA A 141 -3.35 11.23 2.66
C ALA A 141 -4.30 11.69 3.76
N SER A 142 -5.60 11.36 3.65
CA SER A 142 -6.62 11.69 4.66
C SER A 142 -6.74 10.67 5.78
N SER A 143 -6.25 9.45 5.58
CA SER A 143 -6.40 8.35 6.54
C SER A 143 -5.14 8.15 7.37
N SER A 144 -5.33 7.74 8.63
CA SER A 144 -4.22 7.23 9.44
C SER A 144 -3.79 5.85 8.94
N VAL A 145 -2.49 5.57 9.09
CA VAL A 145 -1.88 4.27 8.82
C VAL A 145 -1.20 3.79 10.08
N THR A 146 -1.56 2.60 10.53
CA THR A 146 -0.96 1.93 11.69
C THR A 146 -0.25 0.68 11.21
N VAL A 147 1.07 0.62 11.39
CA VAL A 147 1.90 -0.54 11.02
C VAL A 147 2.11 -1.39 12.25
N GLY A 148 1.66 -2.65 12.22
CA GLY A 148 1.88 -3.63 13.28
C GLY A 148 3.24 -4.31 13.20
N SER A 149 3.54 -5.20 14.16
CA SER A 149 4.84 -5.89 14.26
C SER A 149 5.19 -6.79 13.07
N GLY A 150 4.18 -7.32 12.37
CA GLY A 150 4.35 -8.10 11.15
C GLY A 150 4.23 -7.26 9.87
N GLY A 151 3.99 -5.96 10.00
CA GLY A 151 3.69 -5.04 8.91
C GLY A 151 4.91 -4.26 8.45
N ALA A 152 4.91 -3.92 7.16
CA ALA A 152 5.88 -3.03 6.55
C ALA A 152 5.21 -1.97 5.68
N ILE A 153 5.77 -0.77 5.68
CA ILE A 153 5.39 0.31 4.77
C ILE A 153 6.57 0.77 3.93
N PHE A 154 6.34 1.18 2.69
CA PHE A 154 7.40 1.69 1.80
C PHE A 154 6.86 2.63 0.72
N GLY A 155 7.78 3.40 0.12
CA GLY A 155 7.49 4.21 -1.06
C GLY A 155 7.86 3.51 -2.37
N GLY A 156 7.17 3.83 -3.45
CA GLY A 156 7.43 3.24 -4.77
C GLY A 156 6.81 1.86 -4.93
N THR A 157 7.33 1.09 -5.88
CA THR A 157 6.80 -0.25 -6.23
C THR A 157 7.76 -1.39 -5.88
N GLY A 158 8.85 -1.09 -5.16
CA GLY A 158 9.83 -2.05 -4.68
C GLY A 158 11.22 -1.81 -5.28
N ALA A 159 12.02 -2.88 -5.36
CA ALA A 159 13.42 -2.81 -5.79
C ALA A 159 13.58 -2.13 -7.16
N GLY A 160 14.50 -1.15 -7.22
CA GLY A 160 14.78 -0.37 -8.42
C GLY A 160 13.67 0.56 -8.90
N ASN A 161 12.51 0.58 -8.23
CA ASN A 161 11.38 1.42 -8.60
C ASN A 161 10.95 2.21 -7.37
N ASN A 162 11.77 3.18 -6.98
CA ASN A 162 11.46 4.02 -5.84
C ASN A 162 10.26 4.92 -6.13
N GLY A 163 9.82 5.62 -5.10
CA GLY A 163 8.79 6.62 -5.21
C GLY A 163 8.46 7.15 -3.84
N THR A 164 7.53 8.08 -3.81
CA THR A 164 6.97 8.58 -2.55
C THR A 164 5.57 8.02 -2.40
N PHE A 165 5.32 7.32 -1.30
CA PHE A 165 3.96 6.97 -0.89
C PHE A 165 3.45 8.02 0.08
N THR A 166 2.32 8.66 -0.23
CA THR A 166 1.78 9.72 0.65
C THR A 166 0.70 9.14 1.56
N VAL A 167 0.88 9.23 2.87
CA VAL A 167 -0.07 8.73 3.88
C VAL A 167 -0.55 9.87 4.76
N GLY A 168 -1.61 9.72 5.55
CA GLY A 168 -1.95 10.70 6.59
C GLY A 168 -1.01 10.61 7.79
N ARG A 169 -1.58 10.45 8.99
CA ARG A 169 -0.81 10.09 10.19
C ARG A 169 -0.17 8.71 9.98
N LEU A 170 1.11 8.55 10.31
CA LEU A 170 1.77 7.25 10.30
C LEU A 170 2.14 6.82 11.72
N THR A 171 1.72 5.62 12.11
CA THR A 171 2.00 5.03 13.41
C THR A 171 2.78 3.72 13.26
N PHE A 172 3.98 3.64 13.83
CA PHE A 172 4.70 2.40 14.07
C PHE A 172 4.25 1.86 15.43
N ALA A 173 3.30 0.91 15.43
CA ALA A 173 2.61 0.47 16.64
C ALA A 173 3.42 -0.50 17.52
N ALA A 174 4.51 -1.05 17.01
CA ALA A 174 5.37 -1.99 17.73
C ALA A 174 6.83 -1.82 17.29
N ALA A 175 7.78 -2.28 18.12
CA ALA A 175 9.20 -2.23 17.77
C ALA A 175 9.52 -3.01 16.46
N GLY A 176 8.71 -4.03 16.13
CA GLY A 176 8.85 -4.81 14.90
C GLY A 176 8.26 -4.17 13.64
N SER A 177 7.53 -3.06 13.77
CA SER A 177 6.93 -2.34 12.64
C SER A 177 8.01 -1.81 11.70
N LYS A 178 7.89 -2.08 10.39
CA LYS A 178 8.98 -1.84 9.43
C LYS A 178 8.71 -0.69 8.46
N LEU A 179 9.76 0.06 8.17
CA LEU A 179 9.89 0.86 6.96
C LEU A 179 10.86 0.13 6.03
N GLU A 180 10.43 -0.18 4.81
CA GLU A 180 11.34 -0.68 3.78
C GLU A 180 11.76 0.46 2.87
N VAL A 181 13.06 0.54 2.59
CA VAL A 181 13.67 1.58 1.78
C VAL A 181 14.32 0.91 0.57
N TYR A 182 13.94 1.41 -0.60
CA TYR A 182 14.42 0.96 -1.89
C TYR A 182 15.18 2.07 -2.60
N ALA A 183 16.32 1.76 -3.17
CA ALA A 183 17.07 2.62 -4.05
C ALA A 183 16.33 2.80 -5.38
N ASN A 184 16.45 4.00 -5.95
CA ASN A 184 15.89 4.26 -7.26
C ASN A 184 16.80 3.73 -8.36
N ARG A 185 16.23 3.18 -9.42
CA ARG A 185 16.93 2.91 -10.67
C ARG A 185 16.20 3.54 -11.84
N LEU A 186 16.94 4.27 -12.67
CA LEU A 186 16.52 4.56 -14.03
C LEU A 186 17.20 3.53 -14.95
N GLY A 187 16.47 2.46 -15.27
CA GLY A 187 17.05 1.30 -15.95
C GLY A 187 18.04 0.54 -15.06
N ASN A 188 19.30 0.42 -15.48
CA ASN A 188 20.36 -0.20 -14.67
C ASN A 188 21.16 0.83 -13.84
N THR A 189 20.87 2.12 -13.99
CA THR A 189 21.58 3.20 -13.30
C THR A 189 20.85 3.56 -12.02
N LEU A 190 21.50 3.32 -10.88
CA LEU A 190 20.99 3.78 -9.58
C LEU A 190 21.07 5.32 -9.53
N THR A 191 19.96 5.97 -9.15
CA THR A 191 19.97 7.42 -8.96
C THR A 191 20.24 7.75 -7.49
N ASN A 192 20.69 8.98 -7.21
CA ASN A 192 20.95 9.48 -5.85
C ASN A 192 19.65 9.75 -5.07
N THR A 193 18.67 8.85 -5.15
CA THR A 193 17.39 8.95 -4.44
C THR A 193 16.96 7.57 -3.95
N VAL A 194 16.28 7.55 -2.82
CA VAL A 194 15.67 6.35 -2.24
C VAL A 194 14.15 6.53 -2.18
N SER A 195 13.41 5.47 -1.89
CA SER A 195 11.97 5.54 -1.65
C SER A 195 11.68 6.27 -0.35
N ALA A 196 10.57 6.98 -0.31
CA ALA A 196 10.14 7.70 0.88
C ALA A 196 8.66 7.49 1.17
N VAL A 197 8.30 7.68 2.44
CA VAL A 197 6.92 7.84 2.87
C VAL A 197 6.72 9.29 3.30
N ARG A 198 5.72 9.97 2.74
CA ARG A 198 5.40 11.36 3.06
C ARG A 198 4.12 11.45 3.87
N LEU A 199 4.15 12.22 4.95
CA LEU A 199 3.04 12.32 5.91
C LEU A 199 2.16 13.54 5.62
N GLY A 200 1.13 13.34 4.82
CA GLY A 200 0.23 14.35 4.30
C GLY A 200 0.75 14.96 3.00
N ALA A 201 -0.13 15.57 2.21
CA ALA A 201 0.24 16.20 0.94
C ALA A 201 1.32 17.30 1.10
N ASN A 202 1.39 17.92 2.28
CA ASN A 202 2.37 18.95 2.64
C ASN A 202 3.29 18.54 3.81
N SER A 203 3.43 17.24 4.11
CA SER A 203 4.26 16.74 5.22
C SER A 203 3.80 17.15 6.64
N ASN A 204 2.58 17.67 6.81
CA ASN A 204 2.11 18.21 8.09
C ASN A 204 1.46 17.18 9.03
N MET A 205 1.48 15.88 8.69
CA MET A 205 0.85 14.85 9.52
C MET A 205 1.85 14.24 10.51
N PRO A 206 1.40 13.83 11.71
CA PRO A 206 2.27 13.33 12.76
C PRO A 206 2.84 11.94 12.44
N LEU A 207 4.10 11.73 12.82
CA LEU A 207 4.74 10.43 12.91
C LEU A 207 4.68 9.98 14.37
N VAL A 208 4.10 8.81 14.62
CA VAL A 208 3.97 8.23 15.97
C VAL A 208 4.73 6.91 16.00
N ALA A 209 5.72 6.78 16.88
CA ALA A 209 6.50 5.55 17.01
C ALA A 209 6.90 5.34 18.48
N PRO A 210 5.96 4.98 19.37
CA PRO A 210 6.21 4.87 20.81
C PRO A 210 7.31 3.86 21.16
N PHE A 211 7.51 2.85 20.32
CA PHE A 211 8.53 1.81 20.49
C PHE A 211 9.65 1.92 19.44
N GLY A 212 9.72 3.04 18.72
CA GLY A 212 10.54 3.16 17.52
C GLY A 212 9.97 2.32 16.38
N GLY A 213 10.87 1.82 15.53
CA GLY A 213 10.56 0.94 14.42
C GLY A 213 11.84 0.48 13.73
N VAL A 214 11.72 -0.47 12.81
CA VAL A 214 12.86 -0.99 12.05
C VAL A 214 12.89 -0.35 10.67
N ILE A 215 14.01 0.24 10.29
CA ILE A 215 14.25 0.70 8.92
C ILE A 215 15.15 -0.31 8.23
N SER A 216 14.68 -0.90 7.13
CA SER A 216 15.44 -1.87 6.34
C SER A 216 15.72 -1.33 4.95
N VAL A 217 16.98 -1.31 4.54
CA VAL A 217 17.40 -1.00 3.18
C VAL A 217 17.46 -2.30 2.39
N MET A 218 16.65 -2.40 1.34
CA MET A 218 16.36 -3.67 0.69
C MET A 218 17.23 -3.98 -0.53
N ASP A 219 17.87 -2.96 -1.11
CA ASP A 219 18.70 -3.04 -2.30
C ASP A 219 19.95 -2.13 -2.19
N PRO A 220 20.97 -2.33 -3.06
CA PRO A 220 22.19 -1.54 -3.03
C PRO A 220 21.95 -0.04 -3.28
N ILE A 221 22.59 0.82 -2.48
CA ILE A 221 22.62 2.27 -2.69
C ILE A 221 23.98 2.64 -3.27
N ASN A 222 24.09 2.59 -4.61
CA ASN A 222 25.34 2.93 -5.32
C ASN A 222 25.44 4.41 -5.71
N GLY A 223 24.54 5.26 -5.22
CA GLY A 223 24.57 6.71 -5.43
C GLY A 223 25.77 7.39 -4.74
N SER A 224 25.81 8.72 -4.71
CA SER A 224 26.78 9.45 -3.90
C SER A 224 26.55 9.19 -2.40
N GLU A 225 27.59 9.31 -1.59
CA GLU A 225 27.40 9.48 -0.16
C GLU A 225 26.50 10.69 0.11
N GLY A 226 25.76 10.67 1.22
CA GLY A 226 24.85 11.75 1.55
C GLY A 226 23.70 11.35 2.45
N THR A 227 22.79 12.29 2.65
CA THR A 227 21.62 12.13 3.51
C THR A 227 20.35 12.03 2.69
N TYR A 228 19.56 11.01 2.95
CA TYR A 228 18.39 10.63 2.18
C TYR A 228 17.15 10.61 3.08
N THR A 229 16.16 11.45 2.80
CA THR A 229 14.91 11.44 3.56
C THR A 229 14.06 10.23 3.18
N VAL A 230 13.71 9.41 4.18
CA VAL A 230 12.93 8.16 4.00
C VAL A 230 11.54 8.26 4.63
N ILE A 231 11.38 9.13 5.64
CA ILE A 231 10.06 9.57 6.11
C ILE A 231 10.09 11.09 6.13
N ALA A 232 9.17 11.74 5.42
CA ALA A 232 9.08 13.20 5.37
C ALA A 232 7.91 13.71 6.24
N THR A 233 8.22 14.51 7.25
CA THR A 233 7.24 15.20 8.11
C THR A 233 7.84 16.49 8.68
N SER A 234 7.02 17.53 8.80
CA SER A 234 7.35 18.78 9.49
C SER A 234 6.94 18.79 10.97
N GLN A 235 6.24 17.74 11.43
CA GLN A 235 5.77 17.61 12.80
C GLN A 235 6.90 17.14 13.74
N PRO A 236 6.74 17.33 15.07
CA PRO A 236 7.68 16.78 16.06
C PRO A 236 7.92 15.28 15.87
N LEU A 237 9.18 14.87 15.99
CA LEU A 237 9.58 13.48 15.78
C LEU A 237 9.44 12.66 17.05
N PRO A 238 9.19 11.34 16.95
CA PRO A 238 9.15 10.44 18.10
C PRO A 238 10.44 10.46 18.91
N SER A 239 10.32 10.37 20.23
CA SER A 239 11.46 10.24 21.15
C SER A 239 12.17 8.90 20.97
N ALA A 240 11.42 7.81 20.82
CA ALA A 240 12.00 6.48 20.62
C ALA A 240 12.75 6.38 19.29
N ASP A 241 13.93 5.77 19.31
CA ASP A 241 14.80 5.65 18.14
C ASP A 241 14.39 4.52 17.21
N PHE A 242 14.64 4.75 15.92
CA PHE A 242 14.52 3.70 14.91
C PHE A 242 15.82 2.90 14.85
N THR A 243 15.70 1.60 14.65
CA THR A 243 16.85 0.70 14.49
C THR A 243 17.05 0.35 13.03
N LEU A 244 18.29 0.06 12.65
CA LEU A 244 18.60 -0.48 11.34
C LEU A 244 18.31 -1.99 11.36
N GLY A 245 17.45 -2.43 10.44
CA GLY A 245 17.17 -3.84 10.19
C GLY A 245 18.13 -4.40 9.15
N THR A 246 17.57 -4.97 8.08
CA THR A 246 18.37 -5.43 6.93
C THR A 246 19.08 -4.24 6.30
N ASN A 247 20.38 -4.38 6.03
CA ASN A 247 21.17 -3.39 5.31
C ASN A 247 21.77 -4.01 4.06
N ASN A 248 21.00 -4.02 2.97
CA ASN A 248 21.47 -4.45 1.66
C ASN A 248 22.09 -3.30 0.84
N SER A 249 22.33 -2.13 1.45
CA SER A 249 22.86 -0.97 0.75
C SER A 249 24.27 -1.18 0.20
N GLY A 250 25.02 -2.12 0.76
CA GLY A 250 26.46 -2.28 0.51
C GLY A 250 27.33 -1.21 1.18
N ARG A 251 26.76 -0.41 2.09
CA ARG A 251 27.39 0.76 2.72
C ARG A 251 27.07 0.90 4.20
N CYS A 252 27.79 1.78 4.88
CA CYS A 252 27.47 2.19 6.23
C CYS A 252 26.22 3.08 6.23
N ILE A 253 25.24 2.72 7.05
CA ILE A 253 23.98 3.47 7.19
C ILE A 253 23.84 3.94 8.63
N ARG A 254 23.58 5.22 8.79
CA ARG A 254 23.19 5.83 10.07
C ARG A 254 21.81 6.46 9.93
N ILE A 255 20.92 6.17 10.88
CA ILE A 255 19.60 6.79 10.94
C ILE A 255 19.71 8.14 11.64
N ILE A 256 19.14 9.18 11.05
CA ILE A 256 19.13 10.55 11.56
C ILE A 256 17.69 11.03 11.69
N LYS A 257 17.40 11.72 12.80
CA LYS A 257 16.17 12.46 13.02
C LYS A 257 16.45 13.94 12.84
N THR A 258 15.79 14.58 11.87
CA THR A 258 15.97 16.00 11.58
C THR A 258 14.63 16.71 11.76
N PRO A 259 14.45 17.51 12.85
CA PRO A 259 13.23 18.28 13.08
C PRO A 259 12.86 19.14 11.86
N GLY A 260 11.58 19.16 11.49
CA GLY A 260 11.08 19.88 10.30
C GLY A 260 11.32 19.17 8.96
N VAL A 261 12.13 18.09 8.93
CA VAL A 261 12.42 17.30 7.72
C VAL A 261 11.87 15.88 7.84
N GLY A 262 12.16 15.18 8.93
CA GLY A 262 11.71 13.80 9.15
C GLY A 262 12.83 12.83 9.54
N ILE A 263 12.67 11.56 9.13
CA ILE A 263 13.66 10.50 9.32
C ILE A 263 14.50 10.36 8.06
N GLN A 264 15.82 10.31 8.24
CA GLN A 264 16.78 10.26 7.14
C GLN A 264 17.79 9.13 7.34
N LEU A 265 18.34 8.65 6.22
CA LEU A 265 19.48 7.76 6.18
C LEU A 265 20.70 8.56 5.74
N GLN A 266 21.73 8.59 6.57
CA GLN A 266 23.05 9.00 6.13
C GLN A 266 23.80 7.77 5.62
N VAL A 267 24.25 7.86 4.38
CA VAL A 267 25.00 6.82 3.67
C VAL A 267 26.45 7.30 3.54
N SER A 268 27.39 6.48 4.02
CA SER A 268 28.83 6.72 3.89
C SER A 268 29.55 5.44 3.45
N GLY A 269 30.71 5.61 2.79
CA GLY A 269 31.61 4.54 2.39
C GLY A 269 32.42 3.96 3.54
#